data_AF-A0A925VDH0-F1
#
_entry.id   AF-A0A925VDH0-F1
#
_cell.length_a   1.000
_cell.length_b   1.000
_cell.length_c   1.000
_cell.angle_alpha   90.00
_cell.angle_beta   90.00
_cell.angle_gamma   90.00
#
_symmetry.space_group_name_H-M   'P 1'
#
loop_
_entity.id
_entity.type
_entity.pdbx_description
1 polymer ?
#
loop_
_entity_poly.entity_id
_entity_poly.type
_entity_poly.pdbx_seq_one_letter_code
_entity_poly.pdbx_strand_id
1 'polypeptide(L)'
;MEAPHRSRTYRFGLWCDRRLEQVAVRALLSIAIIASLLPLEWFERLEVELAFALLFLTEFVMRCFAVSATTRALPAEGLGAAVDAGDRSAFGPKHSRAGAVGLLVLDALALVSFFPLPLGPDGARWLRVVRLLRMFALVGYWAPLLRDLWTILSRRERLRQVLLMGVVVAGLSFAGALVLHHARGLPFDADDDGDLDGDDRSFWVLLWWSFRQVQDPGNMLESPQAVTVVVVSLMLTVFGLLLISFLIGLGTDVVHELVEHSRMRPPGFSGHTVLVNITPSTRSLLRELLAYYRKLFPTDARFGSRQWFADLRRRGFAGPRYIVVGRSNDAPEFLRSAGLSRVAYRPRPADEEELLTRADLVGAKRVLLLADVDDPRPDAETIRMLLTLVERVRARERRRDAIPLGRTRVVIAEIHDESNVTAARAALATAGRSFRGWVVPTEKLLGLFLAGVVRRPGLGELLGTLLTSRGHEIYTCFFDTPGLGFQAGRPQQLGGNAEALMRRLAHAGAAAGNRRGPVIPIGLLLDRAGDPGDGFEVLLNPPAGLELDDARVRGLVGLADEFGAVRRWVDVLRGEV
;
A
#
# COMPACT_ATOMS: atom_id res chain seq x y z
N MET A 1 -4.53 3.86 74.22
CA MET A 1 -4.45 2.42 73.91
C MET A 1 -5.33 2.07 72.68
N GLU A 2 -5.12 2.72 71.52
CA GLU A 2 -5.95 2.50 70.28
C GLU A 2 -5.12 2.27 68.99
N ALA A 3 -3.79 2.20 69.09
CA ALA A 3 -2.91 2.15 67.92
C ALA A 3 -2.86 0.80 67.13
N PRO A 4 -3.03 -0.41 67.73
CA PRO A 4 -2.78 -1.65 66.99
C PRO A 4 -3.92 -2.07 66.05
N HIS A 5 -5.16 -1.60 66.27
CA HIS A 5 -6.29 -1.91 65.39
C HIS A 5 -6.27 -1.08 64.09
N ARG A 6 -5.78 0.16 64.14
CA ARG A 6 -5.79 1.08 62.99
C ARG A 6 -4.84 0.68 61.87
N SER A 7 -3.74 -0.02 62.19
CA SER A 7 -2.77 -0.50 61.19
C SER A 7 -3.28 -1.72 60.40
N ARG A 8 -4.07 -2.59 61.04
CA ARG A 8 -4.66 -3.79 60.40
C ARG A 8 -5.73 -3.42 59.38
N THR A 9 -6.62 -2.49 59.70
CA THR A 9 -7.70 -2.04 58.79
C THR A 9 -7.13 -1.35 57.55
N TYR A 10 -6.06 -0.58 57.68
CA TYR A 10 -5.40 0.09 56.56
C TYR A 10 -4.71 -0.90 55.61
N ARG A 11 -3.96 -1.87 56.17
CA ARG A 11 -3.33 -2.96 55.39
C ARG A 11 -4.37 -3.82 54.67
N PHE A 12 -5.50 -4.09 55.32
CA PHE A 12 -6.60 -4.83 54.71
C PHE A 12 -7.24 -4.04 53.56
N GLY A 13 -7.49 -2.74 53.71
CA GLY A 13 -8.01 -1.90 52.63
C GLY A 13 -7.10 -1.84 51.40
N LEU A 14 -5.78 -1.74 51.59
CA LEU A 14 -4.79 -1.82 50.50
C LEU A 14 -4.76 -3.19 49.81
N TRP A 15 -4.97 -4.28 50.57
CA TRP A 15 -5.09 -5.61 50.00
C TRP A 15 -6.36 -5.76 49.16
N CYS A 16 -7.50 -5.26 49.65
CA CYS A 16 -8.76 -5.22 48.92
C CYS A 16 -8.64 -4.43 47.61
N ASP A 17 -8.00 -3.26 47.65
CA ASP A 17 -7.72 -2.43 46.48
C ASP A 17 -6.93 -3.22 45.43
N ARG A 18 -5.78 -3.79 45.82
CA ARG A 18 -4.95 -4.62 44.92
C ARG A 18 -5.69 -5.82 44.34
N ARG A 19 -6.60 -6.44 45.11
CA ARG A 19 -7.41 -7.57 44.63
C ARG A 19 -8.47 -7.14 43.63
N LEU A 20 -9.16 -6.03 43.88
CA LEU A 20 -10.13 -5.43 42.95
C LEU A 20 -9.47 -4.91 41.67
N GLU A 21 -8.17 -4.60 41.71
CA GLU A 21 -7.40 -4.20 40.53
C GLU A 21 -6.94 -5.36 39.63
N GLN A 22 -7.02 -6.61 40.09
CA GLN A 22 -6.61 -7.77 39.28
C GLN A 22 -7.52 -7.93 38.05
N VAL A 23 -6.92 -8.10 36.87
CA VAL A 23 -7.63 -8.25 35.59
C VAL A 23 -8.66 -9.38 35.65
N ALA A 24 -8.32 -10.51 36.26
CA ALA A 24 -9.24 -11.64 36.41
C ALA A 24 -10.47 -11.30 37.28
N VAL A 25 -10.28 -10.55 38.37
CA VAL A 25 -11.38 -10.11 39.24
C VAL A 25 -12.27 -9.09 38.53
N ARG A 26 -11.68 -8.14 37.80
CA ARG A 26 -12.43 -7.18 36.97
C ARG A 26 -13.22 -7.88 35.86
N ALA A 27 -12.63 -8.86 35.18
CA ALA A 27 -13.31 -9.63 34.15
C ALA A 27 -14.47 -10.46 34.74
N LEU A 28 -14.25 -11.12 35.87
CA LEU A 28 -15.29 -11.88 36.57
C LEU A 28 -16.46 -10.98 37.01
N LEU A 29 -16.16 -9.83 37.63
CA LEU A 29 -17.17 -8.86 38.05
C LEU A 29 -17.90 -8.25 36.84
N SER A 30 -17.20 -8.01 35.73
CA SER A 30 -17.81 -7.51 34.49
C SER A 30 -18.80 -8.53 33.91
N ILE A 31 -18.40 -9.81 33.83
CA ILE A 31 -19.27 -10.90 33.39
C ILE A 31 -20.46 -11.04 34.33
N ALA A 32 -20.25 -10.96 35.64
CA ALA A 32 -21.33 -11.05 36.63
C ALA A 32 -22.30 -9.86 36.52
N ILE A 33 -21.81 -8.63 36.32
CA ILE A 33 -22.66 -7.46 36.08
C ILE A 33 -23.52 -7.68 34.83
N ILE A 34 -22.91 -8.07 33.70
CA ILE A 34 -23.63 -8.32 32.44
C ILE A 34 -24.65 -9.44 32.61
N ALA A 35 -24.25 -10.57 33.21
CA ALA A 35 -25.13 -11.71 33.44
C ALA A 35 -26.30 -11.35 34.37
N SER A 36 -26.06 -10.54 35.41
CA SER A 36 -27.12 -10.07 36.33
C SER A 36 -28.14 -9.14 35.69
N LEU A 37 -27.83 -8.59 34.52
CA LEU A 37 -28.71 -7.71 33.75
C LEU A 37 -29.51 -8.48 32.69
N LEU A 38 -29.08 -9.68 32.30
CA LEU A 38 -29.77 -10.45 31.27
C LEU A 38 -31.11 -11.00 31.78
N PRO A 39 -32.22 -10.72 31.08
CA PRO A 39 -33.55 -11.20 31.47
C PRO A 39 -33.79 -12.64 31.00
N LEU A 40 -32.97 -13.58 31.46
CA LEU A 40 -33.14 -15.00 31.17
C LEU A 40 -33.84 -15.69 32.34
N GLU A 41 -34.82 -16.55 32.05
CA GLU A 41 -35.62 -17.27 33.06
C GLU A 41 -34.77 -18.04 34.08
N TRP A 42 -33.57 -18.46 33.68
CA TRP A 42 -32.62 -19.16 34.57
C TRP A 42 -31.97 -18.23 35.60
N PHE A 43 -31.75 -16.95 35.24
CA PHE A 43 -31.17 -15.95 36.13
C PHE A 43 -32.20 -15.32 37.08
N GLU A 44 -33.50 -15.46 36.81
CA GLU A 44 -34.59 -15.01 37.68
C GLU A 44 -34.90 -15.99 38.84
N ARG A 45 -34.19 -17.12 38.93
CA ARG A 45 -34.31 -18.03 40.07
C ARG A 45 -33.73 -17.39 41.32
N LEU A 46 -34.48 -17.44 42.42
CA LEU A 46 -34.12 -16.84 43.72
C LEU A 46 -32.70 -17.22 44.19
N GLU A 47 -32.27 -18.47 43.96
CA GLU A 47 -30.94 -18.97 44.33
C GLU A 47 -29.81 -18.23 43.60
N VAL A 48 -30.03 -17.90 42.32
CA VAL A 48 -29.05 -17.25 41.45
C VAL A 48 -29.02 -15.74 41.74
N GLU A 49 -30.18 -15.12 42.01
CA GLU A 49 -30.24 -13.73 42.47
C GLU A 49 -29.52 -13.55 43.81
N LEU A 50 -29.66 -14.48 44.75
CA LEU A 50 -28.94 -14.49 46.03
C LEU A 50 -27.43 -14.68 45.85
N ALA A 51 -27.01 -15.53 44.91
CA ALA A 51 -25.59 -15.72 44.58
C ALA A 51 -24.96 -14.43 44.02
N PHE A 52 -25.67 -13.73 43.13
CA PHE A 52 -25.26 -12.40 42.68
C PHE A 52 -25.25 -11.39 43.83
N ALA A 53 -26.30 -11.33 44.65
CA ALA A 53 -26.37 -10.44 45.80
C ALA A 53 -25.17 -10.62 46.74
N LEU A 54 -24.79 -11.87 47.04
CA LEU A 54 -23.63 -12.20 47.87
C LEU A 54 -22.31 -11.76 47.22
N LEU A 55 -22.13 -12.04 45.92
CA LEU A 55 -20.94 -11.64 45.16
C LEU A 55 -20.76 -10.11 45.19
N PHE A 56 -21.83 -9.37 44.93
CA PHE A 56 -21.81 -7.91 44.87
C PHE A 56 -21.77 -7.26 46.26
N LEU A 57 -22.34 -7.88 47.29
CA LEU A 57 -22.15 -7.46 48.68
C LEU A 57 -20.68 -7.59 49.08
N THR A 58 -20.03 -8.70 48.70
CA THR A 58 -18.60 -8.93 48.96
C THR A 58 -17.75 -7.89 48.25
N GLU A 59 -18.03 -7.61 46.97
CA GLU A 59 -17.40 -6.53 46.20
C GLU A 59 -17.59 -5.16 46.87
N PHE A 60 -18.82 -4.80 47.24
CA PHE A 60 -19.15 -3.52 47.86
C PHE A 60 -18.41 -3.32 49.18
N VAL A 61 -18.36 -4.36 50.03
CA VAL A 61 -17.60 -4.33 51.28
C VAL A 61 -16.11 -4.13 51.01
N MET A 62 -15.54 -4.85 50.03
CA MET A 62 -14.13 -4.66 49.64
C MET A 62 -13.86 -3.24 49.12
N ARG A 63 -14.77 -2.66 48.33
CA ARG A 63 -14.69 -1.26 47.84
C ARG A 63 -14.77 -0.25 48.99
N CYS A 64 -15.67 -0.45 49.96
CA CYS A 64 -15.75 0.37 51.17
C CYS A 64 -14.41 0.40 51.93
N PHE A 65 -13.79 -0.77 52.12
CA PHE A 65 -12.47 -0.85 52.74
C PHE A 65 -11.37 -0.18 51.91
N ALA A 66 -11.35 -0.37 50.59
CA ALA A 66 -10.38 0.25 49.68
C ALA A 66 -10.50 1.79 49.67
N VAL A 67 -11.72 2.34 49.56
CA VAL A 67 -11.98 3.79 49.59
C VAL A 67 -11.65 4.38 50.96
N SER A 68 -11.98 3.69 52.06
CA SER A 68 -11.65 4.15 53.42
C SER A 68 -10.15 4.20 53.71
N ALA A 69 -9.35 3.32 53.09
CA ALA A 69 -7.90 3.28 53.23
C ALA A 69 -7.20 4.34 52.37
N THR A 70 -7.72 4.60 51.16
CA THR A 70 -7.14 5.57 50.22
C THR A 70 -7.53 7.03 50.51
N THR A 71 -8.60 7.27 51.27
CA THR A 71 -9.08 8.62 51.64
C THR A 71 -8.52 9.18 52.96
N ARG A 72 -7.78 8.38 53.73
CA ARG A 72 -7.13 8.85 54.97
C ARG A 72 -5.76 9.46 54.68
N ALA A 73 -5.59 10.74 55.01
CA ALA A 73 -4.28 11.38 55.02
C ALA A 73 -3.37 10.72 56.07
N LEU A 74 -2.18 10.30 55.64
CA LEU A 74 -1.13 9.84 56.56
C LEU A 74 -0.76 11.01 57.51
N PRO A 75 -0.68 10.80 58.84
CA PRO A 75 -0.04 11.76 59.73
C PRO A 75 1.44 11.83 59.34
N ALA A 76 1.90 13.03 59.00
CA ALA A 76 3.30 13.30 58.74
C ALA A 76 4.07 13.30 60.07
N GLU A 77 4.44 12.12 60.58
CA GLU A 77 5.35 12.02 61.72
C GLU A 77 6.39 10.91 61.51
N GLY A 78 7.63 11.35 61.33
CA GLY A 78 8.83 10.69 61.83
C GLY A 78 9.39 9.50 61.05
N LEU A 79 10.31 9.76 60.11
CA LEU A 79 11.75 9.43 60.23
C LEU A 79 12.41 9.53 58.85
N GLY A 80 13.56 10.21 58.82
CA GLY A 80 14.34 10.48 57.62
C GLY A 80 14.77 9.21 56.88
N ALA A 81 14.29 9.09 55.65
CA ALA A 81 14.98 8.40 54.58
C ALA A 81 14.73 9.23 53.33
N ALA A 82 15.79 9.85 52.81
CA ALA A 82 15.81 10.37 51.45
C ALA A 82 15.66 9.18 50.52
N VAL A 83 14.41 8.87 50.16
CA VAL A 83 14.08 7.98 49.05
C VAL A 83 13.88 8.85 47.83
N ASP A 84 14.62 8.52 46.79
CA ASP A 84 14.67 9.19 45.50
C ASP A 84 13.31 9.72 45.02
N ALA A 85 13.32 10.99 44.63
CA ALA A 85 12.18 11.67 43.99
C ALA A 85 11.87 11.14 42.57
N GLY A 86 12.32 9.93 42.21
CA GLY A 86 12.12 9.28 40.92
C GLY A 86 11.01 8.24 40.88
N ASP A 87 10.46 7.81 42.02
CA ASP A 87 9.48 6.70 42.08
C ASP A 87 8.09 7.13 42.60
N ARG A 88 7.71 8.39 42.35
CA ARG A 88 6.38 8.92 42.66
C ARG A 88 5.32 8.63 41.58
N SER A 89 5.62 7.76 40.61
CA SER A 89 4.68 7.36 39.55
C SER A 89 3.97 6.02 39.81
N ALA A 90 4.26 5.32 40.90
CA ALA A 90 3.75 3.96 41.13
C ALA A 90 2.48 3.84 42.01
N PHE A 91 1.90 4.94 42.51
CA PHE A 91 0.70 4.87 43.36
C PHE A 91 -0.48 5.66 42.81
N GLY A 92 -1.32 4.95 42.06
CA GLY A 92 -2.77 5.15 41.98
C GLY A 92 -3.25 6.35 41.15
N PRO A 93 -4.25 6.18 40.25
CA PRO A 93 -4.94 7.34 39.70
C PRO A 93 -5.59 8.08 40.87
N LYS A 94 -5.28 9.37 41.04
CA LYS A 94 -6.04 10.30 41.88
C LYS A 94 -7.49 10.32 41.39
N HIS A 95 -8.30 9.36 41.80
CA HIS A 95 -9.74 9.47 41.71
C HIS A 95 -10.10 10.64 42.61
N SER A 96 -10.81 11.64 42.06
CA SER A 96 -11.33 12.69 42.91
C SER A 96 -12.13 12.01 44.02
N ARG A 97 -11.92 12.42 45.28
CA ARG A 97 -12.61 11.83 46.44
C ARG A 97 -14.12 11.80 46.24
N ALA A 98 -14.65 12.81 45.53
CA ALA A 98 -16.04 12.88 45.10
C ALA A 98 -16.45 11.77 44.12
N GLY A 99 -15.62 11.44 43.12
CA GLY A 99 -15.92 10.39 42.14
C GLY A 99 -15.94 8.98 42.73
N ALA A 100 -14.98 8.65 43.61
CA ALA A 100 -14.95 7.35 44.28
C ALA A 100 -16.15 7.16 45.22
N VAL A 101 -16.51 8.22 45.96
CA VAL A 101 -17.70 8.21 46.83
C VAL A 101 -18.99 8.16 46.00
N GLY A 102 -19.07 8.87 44.88
CA GLY A 102 -20.21 8.84 43.98
C GLY A 102 -20.47 7.44 43.40
N LEU A 103 -19.44 6.74 42.92
CA LEU A 103 -19.55 5.36 42.46
C LEU A 103 -20.00 4.40 43.57
N LEU A 104 -19.51 4.60 44.80
CA LEU A 104 -19.89 3.79 45.95
C LEU A 104 -21.38 3.99 46.32
N VAL A 105 -21.89 5.22 46.20
CA VAL A 105 -23.33 5.50 46.35
C VAL A 105 -24.15 4.81 45.27
N LEU A 106 -23.70 4.85 44.01
CA LEU A 106 -24.36 4.14 42.91
C LEU A 106 -24.36 2.62 43.11
N ASP A 107 -23.25 2.04 43.57
CA ASP A 107 -23.17 0.61 43.90
C ASP A 107 -24.10 0.23 45.05
N ALA A 108 -24.18 1.07 46.09
CA ALA A 108 -25.06 0.85 47.22
C ALA A 108 -26.54 0.84 46.77
N LEU A 109 -26.93 1.82 45.96
CA LEU A 109 -28.27 1.87 45.34
C LEU A 109 -28.54 0.63 44.49
N ALA A 110 -27.57 0.21 43.68
CA ALA A 110 -27.70 -0.99 42.88
C ALA A 110 -27.72 -2.28 43.73
N LEU A 111 -27.01 -2.34 44.86
CA LEU A 111 -27.01 -3.51 45.75
C LEU A 111 -28.35 -3.68 46.47
N VAL A 112 -28.96 -2.57 46.88
CA VAL A 112 -30.30 -2.56 47.49
C VAL A 112 -31.34 -3.18 46.55
N SER A 113 -31.14 -3.09 45.23
CA SER A 113 -32.05 -3.71 44.25
C SER A 113 -32.04 -5.25 44.19
N PHE A 114 -31.10 -5.91 44.86
CA PHE A 114 -31.04 -7.38 44.95
C PHE A 114 -31.75 -7.91 46.19
N PHE A 115 -32.14 -7.05 47.14
CA PHE A 115 -32.85 -7.49 48.32
C PHE A 115 -34.36 -7.59 48.03
N PRO A 116 -35.01 -8.71 48.40
CA PRO A 116 -36.45 -8.86 48.24
C PRO A 116 -37.15 -7.96 49.26
N LEU A 117 -37.40 -6.70 48.87
CA LEU A 117 -38.22 -5.78 49.63
C LEU A 117 -39.70 -6.17 49.45
N PRO A 118 -40.53 -6.18 50.51
CA PRO A 118 -41.96 -6.45 50.43
C PRO A 118 -42.73 -5.24 49.87
N LEU A 119 -42.25 -4.71 48.74
CA LEU A 119 -42.95 -3.74 47.92
C LEU A 119 -43.70 -4.57 46.87
N GLY A 120 -44.98 -4.24 46.63
CA GLY A 120 -45.83 -4.99 45.71
C GLY A 120 -45.20 -5.22 44.31
N PRO A 121 -45.83 -6.05 43.46
CA PRO A 121 -45.29 -6.46 42.15
C PRO A 121 -44.80 -5.28 41.28
N ASP A 122 -45.38 -4.10 41.46
CA ASP A 122 -45.00 -2.88 40.74
C ASP A 122 -43.74 -2.17 41.27
N GLY A 123 -43.47 -2.24 42.58
CA GLY A 123 -42.30 -1.62 43.23
C GLY A 123 -41.01 -2.41 43.03
N ALA A 124 -41.11 -3.74 42.91
CA ALA A 124 -40.01 -4.62 42.56
C ALA A 124 -39.43 -4.34 41.15
N ARG A 125 -40.21 -3.74 40.24
CA ARG A 125 -39.80 -3.46 38.84
C ARG A 125 -38.76 -2.35 38.73
N TRP A 126 -39.02 -1.21 39.37
CA TRP A 126 -38.10 -0.07 39.34
C TRP A 126 -36.78 -0.38 40.04
N LEU A 127 -36.80 -1.26 41.05
CA LEU A 127 -35.58 -1.76 41.68
C LEU A 127 -34.69 -2.49 40.64
N ARG A 128 -35.25 -3.27 39.71
CA ARG A 128 -34.43 -3.93 38.67
C ARG A 128 -33.79 -2.94 37.69
N VAL A 129 -34.47 -1.84 37.34
CA VAL A 129 -33.90 -0.75 36.54
C VAL A 129 -32.72 -0.10 37.26
N VAL A 130 -32.75 0.00 38.59
CA VAL A 130 -31.63 0.51 39.39
C VAL A 130 -30.38 -0.38 39.25
N ARG A 131 -30.50 -1.66 38.84
CA ARG A 131 -29.34 -2.53 38.50
C ARG A 131 -28.52 -1.95 37.34
N LEU A 132 -29.14 -1.18 36.44
CA LEU A 132 -28.45 -0.50 35.33
C LEU A 132 -27.40 0.51 35.81
N LEU A 133 -27.53 1.03 37.02
CA LEU A 133 -26.51 1.92 37.60
C LEU A 133 -25.14 1.23 37.68
N ARG A 134 -25.09 -0.11 37.69
CA ARG A 134 -23.82 -0.87 37.64
C ARG A 134 -23.10 -0.81 36.32
N MET A 135 -23.75 -0.42 35.23
CA MET A 135 -23.03 -0.13 34.00
C MET A 135 -22.05 1.05 34.18
N PHE A 136 -22.35 2.01 35.07
CA PHE A 136 -21.38 3.06 35.43
C PHE A 136 -20.17 2.50 36.19
N ALA A 137 -20.37 1.48 37.04
CA ALA A 137 -19.27 0.78 37.70
C ALA A 137 -18.40 0.01 36.68
N LEU A 138 -18.99 -0.54 35.62
CA LEU A 138 -18.27 -1.15 34.49
C LEU A 138 -17.37 -0.12 33.78
N VAL A 139 -17.90 1.07 33.50
CA VAL A 139 -17.12 2.18 32.93
C VAL A 139 -15.97 2.55 33.85
N GLY A 140 -16.20 2.62 35.17
CA GLY A 140 -15.16 2.87 36.17
C GLY A 140 -14.07 1.80 36.19
N TYR A 141 -14.44 0.51 36.14
CA TYR A 141 -13.51 -0.63 36.13
C TYR A 141 -12.55 -0.60 34.94
N TRP A 142 -13.08 -0.25 33.77
CA TRP A 142 -12.32 -0.20 32.53
C TRP A 142 -11.76 1.18 32.24
N ALA A 143 -12.09 2.24 33.01
CA ALA A 143 -11.61 3.60 32.77
C ALA A 143 -10.09 3.75 32.66
N PRO A 144 -9.23 3.03 33.41
CA PRO A 144 -7.78 3.06 33.20
C PRO A 144 -7.41 2.46 31.84
N LEU A 145 -7.98 1.30 31.49
CA LEU A 145 -7.75 0.64 30.21
C LEU A 145 -8.32 1.43 29.03
N LEU A 146 -9.46 2.12 29.21
CA LEU A 146 -10.05 3.02 28.23
C LEU A 146 -9.20 4.27 28.05
N ARG A 147 -8.59 4.80 29.12
CA ARG A 147 -7.64 5.91 29.05
C ARG A 147 -6.33 5.51 28.36
N ASP A 148 -5.82 4.32 28.67
CA ASP A 148 -4.65 3.76 28.01
C ASP A 148 -4.96 3.43 26.55
N LEU A 149 -6.13 2.85 26.27
CA LEU A 149 -6.63 2.66 24.92
C LEU A 149 -6.81 3.99 24.21
N TRP A 150 -7.24 5.07 24.88
CA TRP A 150 -7.41 6.41 24.31
C TRP A 150 -6.08 7.09 23.97
N THR A 151 -5.07 7.02 24.86
CA THR A 151 -3.70 7.48 24.58
C THR A 151 -3.01 6.63 23.53
N ILE A 152 -3.41 5.38 23.38
CA ILE A 152 -3.01 4.51 22.27
C ILE A 152 -3.83 4.80 21.00
N LEU A 153 -5.11 5.18 21.11
CA LEU A 153 -5.99 5.52 19.99
C LEU A 153 -5.56 6.83 19.32
N SER A 154 -5.03 7.76 20.12
CA SER A 154 -4.41 9.00 19.62
C SER A 154 -3.15 8.70 18.80
N ARG A 155 -2.53 7.52 18.99
CA ARG A 155 -1.48 7.00 18.10
C ARG A 155 -2.11 6.23 16.95
N ARG A 156 -2.71 6.93 15.97
CA ARG A 156 -3.04 6.54 14.57
C ARG A 156 -3.22 5.05 14.17
N GLU A 157 -3.61 4.14 15.07
CA GLU A 157 -3.83 2.74 14.74
C GLU A 157 -5.30 2.53 14.35
N ARG A 158 -5.58 2.73 13.06
CA ARG A 158 -6.93 2.78 12.48
C ARG A 158 -7.78 1.52 12.73
N LEU A 159 -7.17 0.32 12.81
CA LEU A 159 -7.87 -0.93 13.14
C LEU A 159 -8.48 -0.90 14.55
N ARG A 160 -7.78 -0.29 15.53
CA ARG A 160 -8.28 -0.14 16.89
C ARG A 160 -9.47 0.81 16.96
N GLN A 161 -9.50 1.84 16.11
CA GLN A 161 -10.61 2.78 16.01
C GLN A 161 -11.89 2.10 15.50
N VAL A 162 -11.78 1.27 14.45
CA VAL A 162 -12.92 0.48 13.92
C VAL A 162 -13.41 -0.54 14.95
N LEU A 163 -12.50 -1.24 15.63
CA LEU A 163 -12.87 -2.19 16.67
C LEU A 163 -13.58 -1.52 17.84
N LEU A 164 -13.06 -0.38 18.32
CA LEU A 164 -13.67 0.40 19.39
C LEU A 164 -15.07 0.88 19.00
N MET A 165 -15.24 1.35 17.77
CA MET A 165 -16.53 1.75 17.24
C MET A 165 -17.53 0.59 17.28
N GLY A 166 -17.12 -0.61 16.88
CA GLY A 166 -17.93 -1.82 17.01
C GLY A 166 -18.34 -2.12 18.45
N VAL A 167 -17.44 -1.94 19.41
CA VAL A 167 -17.73 -2.09 20.85
C VAL A 167 -18.73 -1.05 21.34
N VAL A 168 -18.60 0.22 20.91
CA VAL A 168 -19.54 1.29 21.28
C VAL A 168 -20.94 1.01 20.72
N VAL A 169 -21.05 0.59 19.46
CA VAL A 169 -22.33 0.20 18.85
C VAL A 169 -22.98 -0.94 19.62
N ALA A 170 -22.22 -2.01 19.89
CA ALA A 170 -22.71 -3.14 20.66
C ALA A 170 -23.17 -2.74 22.07
N GLY A 171 -22.40 -1.87 22.75
CA GLY A 171 -22.72 -1.36 24.07
C GLY A 171 -23.97 -0.49 24.11
N LEU A 172 -24.12 0.44 23.17
CA LEU A 172 -25.32 1.30 23.04
C LEU A 172 -26.56 0.48 22.70
N SER A 173 -26.43 -0.47 21.76
CA SER A 173 -27.53 -1.36 21.36
C SER A 173 -28.00 -2.22 22.55
N PHE A 174 -27.04 -2.77 23.31
CA PHE A 174 -27.32 -3.54 24.52
C PHE A 174 -28.00 -2.68 25.61
N ALA A 175 -27.49 -1.48 25.88
CA ALA A 175 -28.06 -0.59 26.87
C ALA A 175 -29.48 -0.14 26.48
N GLY A 176 -29.72 0.20 25.21
CA GLY A 176 -31.04 0.56 24.69
C GLY A 176 -32.05 -0.57 24.87
N ALA A 177 -31.68 -1.78 24.45
CA ALA A 177 -32.51 -2.97 24.58
C ALA A 177 -32.86 -3.29 26.03
N LEU A 178 -31.89 -3.11 26.92
CA LEU A 178 -32.05 -3.42 28.33
C LEU A 178 -32.96 -2.42 29.04
N VAL A 179 -32.85 -1.12 28.72
CA VAL A 179 -33.76 -0.08 29.21
C VAL A 179 -35.19 -0.36 28.74
N LEU A 180 -35.37 -0.69 27.46
CA LEU A 180 -36.69 -1.01 26.88
C LEU A 180 -37.28 -2.28 27.50
N HIS A 181 -36.48 -3.33 27.68
CA HIS A 181 -36.94 -4.59 28.25
C HIS A 181 -37.43 -4.42 29.70
N HIS A 182 -36.78 -3.57 30.49
CA HIS A 182 -37.18 -3.34 31.89
C HIS A 182 -38.35 -2.36 32.03
N ALA A 183 -38.62 -1.55 31.01
CA ALA A 183 -39.74 -0.61 31.00
C ALA A 183 -41.09 -1.27 30.62
N ARG A 184 -41.30 -2.57 30.92
CA ARG A 184 -42.48 -3.37 30.50
C ARG A 184 -43.82 -2.60 30.66
N GLY A 185 -44.59 -2.53 29.57
CA GLY A 185 -45.91 -1.87 29.50
C GLY A 185 -46.05 -0.80 28.41
N LEU A 186 -45.07 -0.67 27.52
CA LEU A 186 -45.08 0.32 26.45
C LEU A 186 -45.59 -0.35 25.16
N PRO A 187 -46.73 0.06 24.60
CA PRO A 187 -47.20 -0.46 23.32
C PRO A 187 -46.31 0.12 22.21
N PHE A 188 -45.38 -0.67 21.72
CA PHE A 188 -44.66 -0.40 20.47
C PHE A 188 -44.26 -1.72 19.80
N ASP A 189 -44.42 -1.74 18.49
CA ASP A 189 -44.03 -2.82 17.59
C ASP A 189 -42.52 -2.69 17.33
N ALA A 190 -41.74 -3.67 17.78
CA ALA A 190 -40.28 -3.65 17.77
C ALA A 190 -39.68 -4.42 16.57
N ASP A 191 -40.40 -5.40 16.04
CA ASP A 191 -39.98 -6.19 14.88
C ASP A 191 -40.59 -5.72 13.55
N ASP A 192 -41.49 -4.74 13.59
CA ASP A 192 -42.14 -4.09 12.45
C ASP A 192 -43.07 -5.04 11.69
N ASP A 193 -43.78 -5.92 12.40
CA ASP A 193 -44.70 -6.91 11.84
C ASP A 193 -46.16 -6.42 11.75
N GLY A 194 -46.47 -5.28 12.37
CA GLY A 194 -47.77 -4.63 12.38
C GLY A 194 -48.74 -5.11 13.47
N ASP A 195 -48.35 -6.12 14.24
CA ASP A 195 -49.07 -6.62 15.41
C ASP A 195 -48.37 -6.17 16.70
N LEU A 196 -49.09 -6.17 17.84
CA LEU A 196 -48.50 -5.85 19.15
C LEU A 196 -48.57 -7.11 20.02
N ASP A 197 -47.49 -7.86 20.07
CA ASP A 197 -47.54 -9.25 20.51
C ASP A 197 -46.61 -9.57 21.71
N GLY A 198 -46.35 -10.84 21.95
CA GLY A 198 -45.43 -11.29 23.01
C GLY A 198 -43.96 -11.17 22.61
N ASP A 199 -43.67 -11.30 21.32
CA ASP A 199 -42.34 -11.40 20.73
C ASP A 199 -41.67 -10.02 20.64
N ASP A 200 -42.43 -8.94 20.48
CA ASP A 200 -41.99 -7.54 20.64
C ASP A 200 -41.25 -7.27 21.95
N ARG A 201 -41.59 -8.04 22.99
CA ARG A 201 -41.03 -7.88 24.34
C ARG A 201 -39.78 -8.73 24.56
N SER A 202 -39.41 -9.57 23.58
CA SER A 202 -38.21 -10.38 23.60
C SER A 202 -36.96 -9.49 23.62
N PHE A 203 -36.04 -9.80 24.54
CA PHE A 203 -34.79 -9.05 24.65
C PHE A 203 -34.00 -9.04 23.34
N TRP A 204 -34.04 -10.15 22.58
CA TRP A 204 -33.32 -10.26 21.32
C TRP A 204 -33.93 -9.38 20.22
N VAL A 205 -35.25 -9.24 20.18
CA VAL A 205 -35.96 -8.33 19.27
C VAL A 205 -35.61 -6.88 19.61
N LEU A 206 -35.66 -6.51 20.89
CA LEU A 206 -35.27 -5.18 21.37
C LEU A 206 -33.79 -4.86 21.12
N LEU A 207 -32.91 -5.86 21.22
CA LEU A 207 -31.48 -5.74 20.89
C LEU A 207 -31.27 -5.51 19.41
N TRP A 208 -31.97 -6.26 18.57
CA TRP A 208 -31.93 -6.09 17.12
C TRP A 208 -32.48 -4.72 16.71
N TRP A 209 -33.62 -4.30 17.25
CA TRP A 209 -34.19 -2.97 17.03
C TRP A 209 -33.21 -1.87 17.44
N SER A 210 -32.63 -1.95 18.65
CA SER A 210 -31.68 -0.94 19.14
C SER A 210 -30.43 -0.87 18.26
N PHE A 211 -29.97 -2.00 17.73
CA PHE A 211 -28.85 -2.06 16.79
C PHE A 211 -29.19 -1.39 15.44
N ARG A 212 -30.38 -1.67 14.88
CA ARG A 212 -30.88 -1.02 13.66
C ARG A 212 -30.99 0.49 13.85
N GLN A 213 -31.52 0.94 14.98
CA GLN A 213 -31.69 2.35 15.33
C GLN A 213 -30.36 3.14 15.36
N VAL A 214 -29.28 2.52 15.85
CA VAL A 214 -27.95 3.15 15.87
C VAL A 214 -27.39 3.35 14.46
N GLN A 215 -27.80 2.54 13.49
CA GLN A 215 -27.28 2.62 12.12
C GLN A 215 -28.14 3.47 11.19
N ASP A 216 -29.43 3.57 11.47
CA ASP A 216 -30.36 4.27 10.58
C ASP A 216 -31.44 5.02 11.38
N PRO A 217 -31.50 6.36 11.29
CA PRO A 217 -32.57 7.16 11.88
C PRO A 217 -33.96 6.80 11.34
N GLY A 218 -34.05 6.17 10.18
CA GLY A 218 -35.31 5.74 9.56
C GLY A 218 -36.07 4.66 10.31
N ASN A 219 -35.44 3.98 11.29
CA ASN A 219 -36.12 3.01 12.17
C ASN A 219 -36.85 3.66 13.35
N MET A 220 -36.91 5.00 13.39
CA MET A 220 -37.61 5.73 14.44
C MET A 220 -39.11 5.44 14.37
N LEU A 221 -39.67 4.94 15.47
CA LEU A 221 -41.06 4.52 15.57
C LEU A 221 -42.03 5.63 15.15
N GLU A 222 -43.04 5.28 14.34
CA GLU A 222 -43.99 6.25 13.77
C GLU A 222 -44.98 6.81 14.81
N SER A 223 -45.28 6.07 15.88
CA SER A 223 -46.25 6.47 16.90
C SER A 223 -45.92 5.99 18.33
N PRO A 224 -44.77 6.39 18.91
CA PRO A 224 -44.39 5.96 20.25
C PRO A 224 -45.31 6.60 21.30
N GLN A 225 -46.18 5.81 21.91
CA GLN A 225 -47.07 6.27 22.98
C GLN A 225 -46.33 6.49 24.32
N ALA A 226 -45.07 6.07 24.39
CA ALA A 226 -44.27 6.06 25.60
C ALA A 226 -43.05 6.99 25.53
N VAL A 227 -42.95 7.93 26.47
CA VAL A 227 -41.84 8.90 26.57
C VAL A 227 -40.48 8.20 26.65
N THR A 228 -40.38 7.06 27.36
CA THR A 228 -39.12 6.30 27.48
C THR A 228 -38.61 5.80 26.14
N VAL A 229 -39.51 5.32 25.27
CA VAL A 229 -39.16 4.83 23.92
C VAL A 229 -38.64 5.97 23.06
N VAL A 230 -39.29 7.14 23.13
CA VAL A 230 -38.86 8.35 22.42
C VAL A 230 -37.46 8.78 22.85
N VAL A 231 -37.19 8.82 24.15
CA VAL A 231 -35.89 9.23 24.69
C VAL A 231 -34.78 8.26 24.27
N VAL A 232 -35.03 6.94 24.38
CA VAL A 232 -34.06 5.92 23.98
C VAL A 232 -33.80 5.99 22.47
N SER A 233 -34.85 6.06 21.66
CA SER A 233 -34.76 6.19 20.20
C SER A 233 -33.97 7.44 19.81
N LEU A 234 -34.30 8.61 20.36
CA LEU A 234 -33.61 9.87 20.07
C LEU A 234 -32.11 9.78 20.43
N MET A 235 -31.78 9.23 21.60
CA MET A 235 -30.39 9.07 22.02
C MET A 235 -29.63 8.13 21.08
N LEU A 236 -30.18 6.95 20.76
CA LEU A 236 -29.56 6.00 19.84
C LEU A 236 -29.35 6.63 18.46
N THR A 237 -30.32 7.39 17.96
CA THR A 237 -30.22 8.11 16.68
C THR A 237 -29.11 9.16 16.68
N VAL A 238 -29.05 10.04 17.69
CA VAL A 238 -28.03 11.09 17.77
C VAL A 238 -26.63 10.48 17.84
N PHE A 239 -26.43 9.44 18.64
CA PHE A 239 -25.15 8.72 18.71
C PHE A 239 -24.84 8.00 17.40
N GLY A 240 -25.82 7.40 16.76
CA GLY A 240 -25.70 6.74 15.47
C GLY A 240 -25.23 7.67 14.36
N LEU A 241 -25.84 8.85 14.24
CA LEU A 241 -25.46 9.87 13.26
C LEU A 241 -24.02 10.36 13.47
N LEU A 242 -23.61 10.60 14.72
CA LEU A 242 -22.23 10.97 15.06
C LEU A 242 -21.24 9.86 14.65
N LEU A 243 -21.63 8.60 14.87
CA LEU A 243 -20.81 7.45 14.54
C LEU A 243 -20.56 7.31 13.03
N ILE A 244 -21.62 7.43 12.23
CA ILE A 244 -21.54 7.31 10.77
C ILE A 244 -20.71 8.46 10.19
N SER A 245 -20.89 9.69 10.68
CA SER A 245 -20.07 10.83 10.28
C SER A 245 -18.58 10.59 10.56
N PHE A 246 -18.25 10.06 11.75
CA PHE A 246 -16.89 9.69 12.10
C PHE A 246 -16.33 8.56 11.21
N LEU A 247 -17.14 7.55 10.89
CA LEU A 247 -16.76 6.44 10.02
C LEU A 247 -16.44 6.91 8.60
N ILE A 248 -17.23 7.83 8.03
CA ILE A 248 -16.97 8.41 6.71
C ILE A 248 -15.64 9.19 6.69
N GLY A 249 -15.38 9.96 7.76
CA GLY A 249 -14.10 10.65 7.94
C GLY A 249 -12.92 9.69 7.94
N LEU A 250 -13.01 8.61 8.73
CA LEU A 250 -11.99 7.56 8.75
C LEU A 250 -11.85 6.84 7.39
N GLY A 251 -12.95 6.55 6.71
CA GLY A 251 -12.95 5.84 5.43
C GLY A 251 -12.23 6.63 4.34
N THR A 252 -12.47 7.94 4.26
CA THR A 252 -11.83 8.82 3.26
C THR A 252 -10.32 8.93 3.50
N ASP A 253 -9.91 9.08 4.76
CA ASP A 253 -8.49 9.08 5.15
C ASP A 253 -7.79 7.77 4.79
N VAL A 254 -8.43 6.62 5.05
CA VAL A 254 -7.87 5.29 4.76
C VAL A 254 -7.68 5.09 3.27
N VAL A 255 -8.64 5.50 2.44
CA VAL A 255 -8.51 5.40 0.98
C VAL A 255 -7.36 6.29 0.51
N HIS A 256 -7.25 7.51 1.03
CA HIS A 256 -6.16 8.42 0.68
C HIS A 256 -4.79 7.84 1.07
N GLU A 257 -4.66 7.36 2.31
CA GLU A 257 -3.43 6.75 2.84
C GLU A 257 -3.08 5.44 2.11
N LEU A 258 -4.06 4.61 1.76
CA LEU A 258 -3.84 3.39 0.98
C LEU A 258 -3.35 3.71 -0.43
N VAL A 259 -3.94 4.73 -1.07
CA VAL A 259 -3.49 5.21 -2.39
C VAL A 259 -2.06 5.74 -2.29
N GLU A 260 -1.76 6.56 -1.28
CA GLU A 260 -0.42 7.09 -1.05
C GLU A 260 0.60 5.97 -0.76
N HIS A 261 0.26 5.04 0.12
CA HIS A 261 1.10 3.90 0.47
C HIS A 261 1.29 2.93 -0.70
N SER A 262 0.28 2.78 -1.58
CA SER A 262 0.42 2.03 -2.82
C SER A 262 1.37 2.70 -3.81
N ARG A 263 1.41 4.06 -3.84
CA ARG A 263 2.38 4.83 -4.64
C ARG A 263 3.80 4.69 -4.11
N MET A 264 3.98 4.43 -2.81
CA MET A 264 5.30 4.25 -2.16
C MET A 264 5.92 2.87 -2.36
N ARG A 265 5.14 1.83 -2.71
CA ARG A 265 5.69 0.48 -2.91
C ARG A 265 6.24 0.29 -4.34
N PRO A 266 7.37 -0.43 -4.49
CA PRO A 266 7.85 -0.83 -5.80
C PRO A 266 6.78 -1.69 -6.49
N PRO A 267 6.51 -1.50 -7.79
CA PRO A 267 5.45 -2.21 -8.50
C PRO A 267 5.72 -3.71 -8.70
N GLY A 268 6.90 -4.22 -8.33
CA GLY A 268 7.22 -5.65 -8.35
C GLY A 268 7.22 -6.26 -9.76
N PHE A 269 7.50 -5.45 -10.78
CA PHE A 269 7.56 -5.91 -12.16
C PHE A 269 8.89 -6.61 -12.44
N SER A 270 8.86 -7.69 -13.21
CA SER A 270 10.07 -8.36 -13.68
C SER A 270 10.41 -7.91 -15.10
N GLY A 271 11.63 -7.44 -15.34
CA GLY A 271 12.10 -7.11 -16.69
C GLY A 271 11.47 -5.86 -17.31
N HIS A 272 11.00 -4.93 -16.47
CA HIS A 272 10.40 -3.65 -16.87
C HIS A 272 11.43 -2.66 -17.41
N THR A 273 10.90 -1.62 -18.05
CA THR A 273 11.65 -0.43 -18.51
C THR A 273 11.23 0.77 -17.68
N VAL A 274 12.20 1.51 -17.16
CA VAL A 274 11.97 2.74 -16.40
C VAL A 274 12.38 3.94 -17.25
N LEU A 275 11.51 4.95 -17.36
CA LEU A 275 11.85 6.25 -17.93
C LEU A 275 11.81 7.28 -16.80
N VAL A 276 12.90 8.00 -16.60
CA VAL A 276 13.03 9.05 -15.58
C VAL A 276 12.94 10.41 -16.25
N ASN A 277 12.35 11.39 -15.56
CA ASN A 277 12.15 12.77 -16.02
C ASN A 277 11.23 12.89 -17.24
N ILE A 278 10.05 12.30 -17.18
CA ILE A 278 9.06 12.57 -18.21
C ILE A 278 8.46 13.96 -18.09
N THR A 279 8.45 14.64 -19.22
CA THR A 279 7.79 15.92 -19.44
C THR A 279 6.70 15.76 -20.51
N PRO A 280 5.80 16.74 -20.70
CA PRO A 280 4.80 16.66 -21.76
C PRO A 280 5.37 16.44 -23.18
N SER A 281 6.62 16.89 -23.45
CA SER A 281 7.29 16.66 -24.73
C SER A 281 7.65 15.18 -24.97
N THR A 282 7.89 14.41 -23.90
CA THR A 282 8.18 12.97 -23.97
C THR A 282 6.96 12.11 -24.33
N ARG A 283 5.75 12.70 -24.42
CA ARG A 283 4.53 12.01 -24.86
C ARG A 283 4.70 11.33 -26.23
N SER A 284 5.39 12.01 -27.16
CA SER A 284 5.67 11.46 -28.48
C SER A 284 6.56 10.23 -28.38
N LEU A 285 7.66 10.33 -27.62
CA LEU A 285 8.58 9.23 -27.36
C LEU A 285 7.88 8.00 -26.78
N LEU A 286 7.02 8.17 -25.78
CA LEU A 286 6.31 7.05 -25.16
C LEU A 286 5.36 6.34 -26.13
N ARG A 287 4.68 7.10 -26.99
CA ARG A 287 3.83 6.53 -28.05
C ARG A 287 4.64 5.77 -29.09
N GLU A 288 5.76 6.34 -29.52
CA GLU A 288 6.69 5.70 -30.44
C GLU A 288 7.29 4.42 -29.84
N LEU A 289 7.73 4.44 -28.58
CA LEU A 289 8.23 3.25 -27.89
C LEU A 289 7.19 2.11 -27.81
N LEU A 290 5.93 2.44 -27.56
CA LEU A 290 4.85 1.46 -27.55
C LEU A 290 4.45 1.01 -28.96
N ALA A 291 4.55 1.87 -29.96
CA ALA A 291 4.35 1.51 -31.36
C ALA A 291 5.45 0.56 -31.85
N TYR A 292 6.72 0.91 -31.58
CA TYR A 292 7.89 0.07 -31.81
C TYR A 292 7.74 -1.31 -31.17
N TYR A 293 7.31 -1.37 -29.90
CA TYR A 293 7.13 -2.67 -29.24
C TYR A 293 6.08 -3.55 -29.93
N ARG A 294 5.01 -2.95 -30.49
CA ARG A 294 4.01 -3.70 -31.26
C ARG A 294 4.61 -4.32 -32.53
N LYS A 295 5.54 -3.62 -33.19
CA LYS A 295 6.30 -4.13 -34.35
C LYS A 295 7.37 -5.15 -34.01
N LEU A 296 7.88 -5.14 -32.77
CA LEU A 296 8.84 -6.15 -32.31
C LEU A 296 8.21 -7.54 -32.16
N PHE A 297 6.90 -7.59 -31.92
CA PHE A 297 6.13 -8.83 -31.76
C PHE A 297 4.90 -8.84 -32.68
N PRO A 298 5.07 -8.87 -34.02
CA PRO A 298 3.95 -8.87 -34.94
C PRO A 298 3.18 -10.20 -34.84
N THR A 299 1.84 -10.17 -34.97
CA THR A 299 1.03 -11.41 -35.09
C THR A 299 0.89 -11.76 -36.56
N ASP A 300 1.83 -12.54 -37.07
CA ASP A 300 1.63 -13.23 -38.36
C ASP A 300 0.87 -14.55 -38.16
N ALA A 301 0.70 -14.98 -36.91
CA ALA A 301 0.03 -16.22 -36.57
C ALA A 301 -1.47 -16.15 -36.88
N ARG A 302 -1.97 -17.10 -37.68
CA ARG A 302 -3.41 -17.27 -37.92
C ARG A 302 -4.14 -17.42 -36.59
N PHE A 303 -5.25 -16.70 -36.46
CA PHE A 303 -6.13 -16.76 -35.30
C PHE A 303 -6.47 -18.21 -34.94
N GLY A 304 -6.28 -18.60 -33.68
CA GLY A 304 -6.51 -19.96 -33.19
C GLY A 304 -5.36 -20.97 -33.37
N SER A 305 -4.23 -20.59 -33.99
CA SER A 305 -3.06 -21.48 -34.08
C SER A 305 -2.32 -21.63 -32.74
N ARG A 306 -1.55 -22.72 -32.56
CA ARG A 306 -0.68 -22.90 -31.38
C ARG A 306 0.33 -21.77 -31.20
N GLN A 307 0.83 -21.20 -32.30
CA GLN A 307 1.71 -20.02 -32.28
C GLN A 307 0.95 -18.76 -31.83
N TRP A 308 -0.29 -18.57 -32.27
CA TRP A 308 -1.14 -17.46 -31.81
C TRP A 308 -1.38 -17.51 -30.30
N PHE A 309 -1.65 -18.69 -29.72
CA PHE A 309 -1.77 -18.86 -28.28
C PHE A 309 -0.45 -18.62 -27.53
N ALA A 310 0.68 -19.08 -28.09
CA ALA A 310 2.01 -18.81 -27.51
C ALA A 310 2.35 -17.31 -27.52
N ASP A 311 2.03 -16.61 -28.62
CA ASP A 311 2.22 -15.16 -28.76
C ASP A 311 1.28 -14.38 -27.84
N LEU A 312 0.02 -14.81 -27.71
CA LEU A 312 -0.95 -14.24 -26.79
C LEU A 312 -0.47 -14.37 -25.33
N ARG A 313 0.04 -15.56 -24.94
CA ARG A 313 0.59 -15.79 -23.60
C ARG A 313 1.83 -14.92 -23.34
N ARG A 314 2.71 -14.76 -24.33
CA ARG A 314 3.86 -13.84 -24.25
C ARG A 314 3.41 -12.38 -24.09
N ARG A 315 2.34 -11.96 -24.75
CA ARG A 315 1.79 -10.59 -24.63
C ARG A 315 1.06 -10.31 -23.33
N GLY A 316 0.29 -11.28 -22.83
CA GLY A 316 -0.55 -11.12 -21.64
C GLY A 316 0.23 -11.16 -20.33
N PHE A 317 1.18 -12.09 -20.19
CA PHE A 317 1.96 -12.25 -18.96
C PHE A 317 3.34 -11.57 -19.00
N ALA A 318 3.96 -11.42 -20.18
CA ALA A 318 5.34 -10.94 -20.34
C ALA A 318 5.48 -9.67 -21.18
N GLY A 319 4.37 -8.94 -21.41
CA GLY A 319 4.41 -7.63 -22.05
C GLY A 319 5.33 -6.64 -21.29
N PRO A 320 5.88 -5.64 -21.98
CA PRO A 320 6.82 -4.68 -21.42
C PRO A 320 6.04 -3.81 -20.45
N ARG A 321 6.36 -3.92 -19.18
CA ARG A 321 5.81 -3.02 -18.17
C ARG A 321 6.69 -1.78 -18.18
N TYR A 322 6.10 -0.62 -18.45
CA TYR A 322 6.81 0.66 -18.42
C TYR A 322 6.49 1.34 -17.10
N ILE A 323 7.52 1.77 -16.40
CA ILE A 323 7.41 2.67 -15.26
C ILE A 323 7.94 4.02 -15.73
N VAL A 324 7.22 5.06 -15.41
CA VAL A 324 7.50 6.40 -15.87
C VAL A 324 7.49 7.34 -14.68
N VAL A 325 8.57 8.10 -14.52
CA VAL A 325 8.77 9.00 -13.38
C VAL A 325 8.70 10.44 -13.87
N GLY A 326 7.83 11.25 -13.27
CA GLY A 326 7.69 12.67 -13.60
C GLY A 326 7.69 13.57 -12.37
N ARG A 327 7.78 14.89 -12.59
CA ARG A 327 7.86 15.90 -11.52
C ARG A 327 6.54 16.10 -10.76
N SER A 328 5.40 15.91 -11.41
CA SER A 328 4.10 16.15 -10.80
C SER A 328 3.71 15.05 -9.80
N ASN A 329 2.95 15.39 -8.76
CA ASN A 329 2.43 14.39 -7.83
C ASN A 329 1.42 13.45 -8.50
N ASP A 330 0.69 13.96 -9.49
CA ASP A 330 -0.28 13.23 -10.27
C ASP A 330 0.21 12.90 -11.67
N ALA A 331 -0.31 11.79 -12.20
CA ALA A 331 0.01 11.35 -13.54
C ALA A 331 -0.47 12.37 -14.59
N PRO A 332 0.39 12.77 -15.54
CA PRO A 332 0.00 13.62 -16.65
C PRO A 332 -1.22 13.08 -17.40
N GLU A 333 -2.10 13.97 -17.85
CA GLU A 333 -3.38 13.60 -18.47
C GLU A 333 -3.21 12.65 -19.67
N PHE A 334 -2.15 12.82 -20.45
CA PHE A 334 -1.90 11.97 -21.61
C PHE A 334 -1.73 10.48 -21.26
N LEU A 335 -1.26 10.14 -20.04
CA LEU A 335 -1.13 8.77 -19.57
C LEU A 335 -2.48 8.08 -19.33
N ARG A 336 -3.57 8.86 -19.18
CA ARG A 336 -4.94 8.33 -19.04
C ARG A 336 -5.53 7.83 -20.35
N SER A 337 -4.88 8.09 -21.49
CA SER A 337 -5.34 7.61 -22.80
C SER A 337 -5.28 6.08 -22.91
N ALA A 338 -6.24 5.47 -23.63
CA ALA A 338 -6.45 4.02 -23.69
C ALA A 338 -5.18 3.22 -24.06
N GLY A 339 -4.29 3.79 -24.88
CA GLY A 339 -3.02 3.15 -25.29
C GLY A 339 -1.88 3.21 -24.26
N LEU A 340 -1.98 4.08 -23.25
CA LEU A 340 -0.95 4.31 -22.21
C LEU A 340 -1.36 3.79 -20.84
N SER A 341 -2.55 3.19 -20.72
CA SER A 341 -3.09 2.61 -19.48
C SER A 341 -2.19 1.57 -18.79
N ARG A 342 -1.27 0.95 -19.54
CA ARG A 342 -0.31 -0.05 -19.04
C ARG A 342 0.99 0.56 -18.49
N VAL A 343 1.11 1.88 -18.52
CA VAL A 343 2.27 2.62 -18.04
C VAL A 343 2.02 3.01 -16.58
N ALA A 344 2.89 2.55 -15.68
CA ALA A 344 2.83 2.92 -14.28
C ALA A 344 3.52 4.26 -14.06
N TYR A 345 2.78 5.27 -13.58
CA TYR A 345 3.35 6.56 -13.22
C TYR A 345 3.87 6.57 -11.79
N ARG A 346 5.00 7.23 -11.55
CA ARG A 346 5.53 7.54 -10.22
C ARG A 346 5.94 9.01 -10.13
N PRO A 347 5.54 9.73 -9.07
CA PRO A 347 6.07 11.06 -8.83
C PRO A 347 7.54 10.95 -8.42
N ARG A 348 8.35 11.91 -8.86
CA ARG A 348 9.76 12.02 -8.52
C ARG A 348 9.90 12.52 -7.08
N PRO A 349 10.45 11.72 -6.14
CA PRO A 349 10.74 12.19 -4.79
C PRO A 349 11.94 13.15 -4.79
N ALA A 350 12.09 13.90 -3.70
CA ALA A 350 13.24 14.79 -3.51
C ALA A 350 14.55 14.00 -3.27
N ASP A 351 14.44 12.83 -2.64
CA ASP A 351 15.56 11.91 -2.39
C ASP A 351 15.73 10.90 -3.54
N GLU A 352 16.97 10.77 -4.03
CA GLU A 352 17.30 9.84 -5.10
C GLU A 352 17.28 8.38 -4.65
N GLU A 353 17.64 8.09 -3.40
CA GLU A 353 17.58 6.71 -2.89
C GLU A 353 16.13 6.21 -2.84
N GLU A 354 15.23 7.11 -2.45
CA GLU A 354 13.81 6.86 -2.48
C GLU A 354 13.31 6.64 -3.92
N LEU A 355 13.78 7.43 -4.89
CA LEU A 355 13.45 7.23 -6.31
C LEU A 355 13.86 5.84 -6.80
N LEU A 356 15.10 5.43 -6.53
CA LEU A 356 15.64 4.14 -6.92
C LEU A 356 14.77 2.98 -6.42
N THR A 357 14.22 3.14 -5.21
CA THR A 357 13.37 2.14 -4.56
C THR A 357 11.94 2.19 -5.11
N ARG A 358 11.30 3.36 -5.16
CA ARG A 358 9.88 3.53 -5.57
C ARG A 358 9.64 3.14 -7.02
N ALA A 359 10.58 3.45 -7.91
CA ALA A 359 10.50 3.12 -9.33
C ALA A 359 11.24 1.82 -9.70
N ASP A 360 11.79 1.10 -8.71
CA ASP A 360 12.52 -0.16 -8.89
C ASP A 360 13.57 -0.10 -10.01
N LEU A 361 14.41 0.93 -9.97
CA LEU A 361 15.47 1.14 -10.98
C LEU A 361 16.53 0.05 -10.89
N VAL A 362 16.79 -0.47 -9.68
CA VAL A 362 17.74 -1.56 -9.45
C VAL A 362 17.25 -2.86 -10.09
N GLY A 363 15.95 -3.17 -10.03
CA GLY A 363 15.36 -4.34 -10.68
C GLY A 363 15.07 -4.19 -12.18
N ALA A 364 15.15 -2.97 -12.71
CA ALA A 364 14.81 -2.67 -14.10
C ALA A 364 15.75 -3.36 -15.10
N LYS A 365 15.19 -3.83 -16.22
CA LYS A 365 15.99 -4.34 -17.36
C LYS A 365 16.62 -3.18 -18.13
N ARG A 366 15.88 -2.07 -18.24
CA ARG A 366 16.25 -0.90 -19.04
C ARG A 366 15.91 0.36 -18.26
N VAL A 367 16.83 1.30 -18.20
CA VAL A 367 16.62 2.61 -17.57
C VAL A 367 16.96 3.68 -18.61
N LEU A 368 15.99 4.52 -18.91
CA LEU A 368 16.18 5.71 -19.74
C LEU A 368 16.16 6.91 -18.79
N LEU A 369 17.29 7.59 -18.67
CA LEU A 369 17.43 8.83 -17.92
C LEU A 369 17.33 9.96 -18.94
N LEU A 370 16.18 10.64 -18.96
CA LEU A 370 15.96 11.80 -19.80
C LEU A 370 16.44 13.05 -19.06
N ALA A 371 16.97 14.00 -19.81
CA ALA A 371 17.45 15.24 -19.23
C ALA A 371 16.24 16.16 -18.94
N ASP A 372 16.11 16.63 -17.71
CA ASP A 372 14.99 17.47 -17.31
C ASP A 372 15.20 18.91 -17.80
N VAL A 373 14.61 19.26 -18.94
CA VAL A 373 14.76 20.58 -19.60
C VAL A 373 14.34 21.75 -18.69
N ASP A 374 13.48 21.51 -17.71
CA ASP A 374 13.01 22.52 -16.76
C ASP A 374 13.95 22.67 -15.54
N ASP A 375 15.00 21.87 -15.42
CA ASP A 375 16.05 22.02 -14.39
C ASP A 375 17.14 22.99 -14.87
N PRO A 376 17.68 23.87 -14.02
CA PRO A 376 18.76 24.78 -14.41
C PRO A 376 20.07 24.08 -14.80
N ARG A 377 20.28 22.82 -14.40
CA ARG A 377 21.47 22.01 -14.69
C ARG A 377 21.07 20.56 -15.04
N PRO A 378 20.42 20.35 -16.19
CA PRO A 378 19.81 19.06 -16.56
C PRO A 378 20.83 17.91 -16.63
N ASP A 379 22.02 18.20 -17.19
CA ASP A 379 23.08 17.19 -17.37
C ASP A 379 23.68 16.75 -16.04
N ALA A 380 23.88 17.71 -15.12
CA ALA A 380 24.44 17.43 -13.80
C ALA A 380 23.50 16.52 -12.99
N GLU A 381 22.19 16.76 -13.08
CA GLU A 381 21.18 15.90 -12.47
C GLU A 381 21.21 14.49 -13.07
N THR A 382 21.24 14.39 -14.40
CA THR A 382 21.28 13.10 -15.09
C THR A 382 22.53 12.29 -14.74
N ILE A 383 23.70 12.95 -14.67
CA ILE A 383 24.97 12.32 -14.26
C ILE A 383 24.92 11.90 -12.79
N ARG A 384 24.34 12.72 -11.91
CA ARG A 384 24.18 12.38 -10.48
C ARG A 384 23.30 11.15 -10.32
N MET A 385 22.14 11.11 -10.96
CA MET A 385 21.24 9.96 -10.96
C MET A 385 21.92 8.68 -11.47
N LEU A 386 22.71 8.82 -12.54
CA LEU A 386 23.48 7.74 -13.13
C LEU A 386 24.51 7.19 -12.12
N LEU A 387 25.27 8.04 -11.45
CA LEU A 387 26.22 7.64 -10.40
C LEU A 387 25.52 6.96 -9.23
N THR A 388 24.41 7.51 -8.74
CA THR A 388 23.63 6.93 -7.64
C THR A 388 23.11 5.54 -8.01
N LEU A 389 22.58 5.37 -9.22
CA LEU A 389 22.12 4.07 -9.73
C LEU A 389 23.26 3.05 -9.80
N VAL A 390 24.40 3.46 -10.37
CA VAL A 390 25.59 2.61 -10.50
C VAL A 390 26.09 2.16 -9.13
N GLU A 391 26.27 3.09 -8.19
CA GLU A 391 26.77 2.77 -6.86
C GLU A 391 25.79 1.86 -6.10
N ARG A 392 24.48 2.09 -6.22
CA ARG A 392 23.48 1.26 -5.54
C ARG A 392 23.45 -0.18 -6.06
N VAL A 393 23.58 -0.37 -7.37
CA VAL A 393 23.67 -1.71 -7.97
C VAL A 393 24.96 -2.40 -7.54
N ARG A 394 26.10 -1.69 -7.56
CA ARG A 394 27.39 -2.23 -7.09
C ARG A 394 27.35 -2.60 -5.61
N ALA A 395 26.72 -1.78 -4.77
CA ALA A 395 26.56 -2.05 -3.35
C ALA A 395 25.68 -3.30 -3.11
N ARG A 396 24.63 -3.50 -3.92
CA ARG A 396 23.80 -4.70 -3.87
C ARG A 396 24.58 -5.95 -4.28
N GLU A 397 25.34 -5.89 -5.37
CA GLU A 397 26.13 -7.02 -5.88
C GLU A 397 27.26 -7.43 -4.94
N ARG A 398 27.77 -6.51 -4.11
CA ARG A 398 28.72 -6.81 -3.04
C ARG A 398 28.12 -7.61 -1.86
N ARG A 399 26.80 -7.63 -1.68
CA ARG A 399 26.15 -8.37 -0.59
C ARG A 399 26.14 -9.87 -0.93
N ARG A 400 26.76 -10.70 -0.06
CA ARG A 400 26.88 -12.16 -0.24
C ARG A 400 25.55 -12.90 -0.42
N ASP A 401 24.47 -12.42 0.19
CA ASP A 401 23.14 -13.06 0.13
C ASP A 401 22.23 -12.47 -0.96
N ALA A 402 22.71 -11.51 -1.74
CA ALA A 402 21.91 -10.93 -2.81
C ALA A 402 21.79 -11.92 -3.97
N ILE A 403 20.55 -12.24 -4.34
CA ILE A 403 20.25 -12.98 -5.58
C ILE A 403 20.98 -12.27 -6.72
N PRO A 404 21.90 -12.95 -7.44
CA PRO A 404 22.61 -12.37 -8.56
C PRO A 404 21.61 -11.80 -9.54
N LEU A 405 21.84 -10.56 -9.93
CA LEU A 405 21.06 -9.89 -10.93
C LEU A 405 21.47 -10.55 -12.25
N GLY A 406 20.82 -11.66 -12.61
CA GLY A 406 21.24 -12.57 -13.69
C GLY A 406 21.17 -11.98 -15.10
N ARG A 407 21.17 -10.65 -15.25
CA ARG A 407 21.00 -9.91 -16.51
C ARG A 407 21.76 -8.57 -16.47
N THR A 408 22.52 -8.29 -17.53
CA THR A 408 23.09 -6.97 -17.80
C THR A 408 21.96 -5.95 -18.05
N ARG A 409 22.03 -4.81 -17.39
CA ARG A 409 21.06 -3.71 -17.53
C ARG A 409 21.46 -2.78 -18.65
N VAL A 410 20.47 -2.30 -19.40
CA VAL A 410 20.68 -1.26 -20.40
C VAL A 410 20.35 0.09 -19.77
N VAL A 411 21.30 1.01 -19.76
CA VAL A 411 21.10 2.39 -19.32
C VAL A 411 21.34 3.32 -20.49
N ILE A 412 20.38 4.21 -20.76
CA ILE A 412 20.51 5.24 -21.77
C ILE A 412 20.36 6.56 -21.05
N ALA A 413 21.39 7.40 -21.09
CA ALA A 413 21.41 8.72 -20.47
C ALA A 413 21.44 9.80 -21.54
N GLU A 414 20.43 10.66 -21.52
CA GLU A 414 20.39 11.87 -22.32
C GLU A 414 21.27 12.95 -21.69
N ILE A 415 22.10 13.58 -22.52
CA ILE A 415 22.93 14.73 -22.13
C ILE A 415 22.74 15.79 -23.19
N HIS A 416 22.43 17.01 -22.78
CA HIS A 416 22.25 18.13 -23.70
C HIS A 416 23.61 18.63 -24.21
N ASP A 417 24.49 19.04 -23.29
CA ASP A 417 25.78 19.66 -23.64
C ASP A 417 26.84 18.60 -23.90
N GLU A 418 27.47 18.67 -25.07
CA GLU A 418 28.57 17.78 -25.47
C GLU A 418 29.75 17.82 -24.48
N SER A 419 29.99 18.95 -23.81
CA SER A 419 31.05 19.11 -22.81
C SER A 419 30.90 18.14 -21.63
N ASN A 420 29.66 17.76 -21.29
CA ASN A 420 29.33 16.88 -20.17
C ASN A 420 29.35 15.38 -20.54
N VAL A 421 29.46 15.03 -21.82
CA VAL A 421 29.42 13.64 -22.29
C VAL A 421 30.54 12.80 -21.70
N THR A 422 31.74 13.37 -21.55
CA THR A 422 32.89 12.67 -20.97
C THR A 422 32.65 12.29 -19.52
N ALA A 423 32.03 13.19 -18.74
CA ALA A 423 31.67 12.93 -17.35
C ALA A 423 30.60 11.82 -17.23
N ALA A 424 29.57 11.85 -18.07
CA ALA A 424 28.55 10.80 -18.12
C ALA A 424 29.13 9.43 -18.52
N ARG A 425 30.05 9.39 -19.48
CA ARG A 425 30.75 8.17 -19.88
C ARG A 425 31.65 7.64 -18.76
N ALA A 426 32.36 8.51 -18.06
CA ALA A 426 33.17 8.13 -16.90
C ALA A 426 32.31 7.51 -15.79
N ALA A 427 31.14 8.09 -15.50
CA ALA A 427 30.18 7.53 -14.55
C ALA A 427 29.76 6.11 -14.95
N LEU A 428 29.39 5.88 -16.22
CA LEU A 428 29.04 4.56 -16.74
C LEU A 428 30.20 3.55 -16.72
N ALA A 429 31.43 4.00 -16.98
CA ALA A 429 32.60 3.12 -16.99
C ALA A 429 32.84 2.49 -15.60
N THR A 430 32.44 3.16 -14.51
CA THR A 430 32.55 2.60 -13.15
C THR A 430 31.55 1.48 -12.85
N ALA A 431 30.57 1.25 -13.72
CA ALA A 431 29.43 0.38 -13.47
C ALA A 431 29.73 -1.12 -13.60
N GLY A 432 30.88 -1.49 -14.18
CA GLY A 432 31.28 -2.88 -14.37
C GLY A 432 30.38 -3.64 -15.36
N ARG A 433 30.43 -4.98 -15.32
CA ARG A 433 29.74 -5.88 -16.29
C ARG A 433 28.22 -5.94 -16.15
N SER A 434 27.68 -5.40 -15.06
CA SER A 434 26.26 -5.44 -14.73
C SER A 434 25.45 -4.39 -15.47
N PHE A 435 26.12 -3.46 -16.14
CA PHE A 435 25.56 -2.38 -16.91
C PHE A 435 26.09 -2.38 -18.34
N ARG A 436 25.24 -1.88 -19.23
CA ARG A 436 25.59 -1.46 -20.57
C ARG A 436 24.96 -0.10 -20.80
N GLY A 437 25.83 0.91 -20.90
CA GLY A 437 25.44 2.30 -20.93
C GLY A 437 25.62 2.95 -22.29
N TRP A 438 24.68 3.81 -22.69
CA TRP A 438 24.85 4.75 -23.79
C TRP A 438 24.59 6.17 -23.30
N VAL A 439 25.46 7.09 -23.73
CA VAL A 439 25.25 8.52 -23.54
C VAL A 439 24.82 9.11 -24.88
N VAL A 440 23.68 9.77 -24.88
CA VAL A 440 23.06 10.36 -26.07
C VAL A 440 23.23 11.89 -25.99
N PRO A 441 24.15 12.49 -26.78
CA PRO A 441 24.33 13.93 -26.82
C PRO A 441 23.26 14.57 -27.71
N THR A 442 22.13 14.99 -27.13
CA THR A 442 20.95 15.41 -27.88
C THR A 442 21.20 16.66 -28.73
N GLU A 443 21.84 17.70 -28.20
CA GLU A 443 22.09 18.93 -28.97
C GLU A 443 23.02 18.70 -30.16
N LYS A 444 24.08 17.91 -29.97
CA LYS A 444 24.97 17.50 -31.06
C LYS A 444 24.22 16.74 -32.15
N LEU A 445 23.39 15.77 -31.76
CA LEU A 445 22.60 14.99 -32.72
C LEU A 445 21.61 15.87 -33.50
N LEU A 446 20.93 16.78 -32.81
CA LEU A 446 20.04 17.76 -33.46
C LEU A 446 20.80 18.63 -34.46
N GLY A 447 21.98 19.15 -34.08
CA GLY A 447 22.83 19.92 -34.98
C GLY A 447 23.28 19.12 -36.21
N LEU A 448 23.66 17.86 -36.03
CA LEU A 448 24.06 16.96 -37.12
C LEU A 448 22.88 16.62 -38.04
N PHE A 449 21.68 16.38 -37.50
CA PHE A 449 20.48 16.16 -38.30
C PHE A 449 20.12 17.40 -39.10
N LEU A 450 20.16 18.59 -38.49
CA LEU A 450 19.91 19.85 -39.18
C LEU A 450 20.90 20.06 -40.33
N ALA A 451 22.20 19.89 -40.07
CA ALA A 451 23.23 20.00 -41.09
C ALA A 451 23.02 19.00 -42.23
N GLY A 452 22.62 17.77 -41.91
CA GLY A 452 22.30 16.74 -42.89
C GLY A 452 21.12 17.13 -43.78
N VAL A 453 20.04 17.64 -43.18
CA VAL A 453 18.83 18.08 -43.90
C VAL A 453 19.13 19.27 -44.81
N VAL A 454 19.94 20.23 -44.34
CA VAL A 454 20.37 21.38 -45.17
C VAL A 454 21.22 20.92 -46.35
N ARG A 455 22.13 19.95 -46.15
CA ARG A 455 23.01 19.45 -47.21
C ARG A 455 22.27 18.60 -48.24
N ARG A 456 21.24 17.87 -47.82
CA ARG A 456 20.47 16.94 -48.66
C ARG A 456 18.97 17.14 -48.43
N PRO A 457 18.30 17.94 -49.28
CA PRO A 457 16.85 18.06 -49.27
C PRO A 457 16.18 16.67 -49.33
N GLY A 458 15.12 16.46 -48.55
CA GLY A 458 14.43 15.17 -48.42
C GLY A 458 15.01 14.23 -47.36
N LEU A 459 16.22 14.49 -46.82
CA LEU A 459 16.77 13.67 -45.74
C LEU A 459 15.90 13.72 -44.47
N GLY A 460 15.23 14.84 -44.20
CA GLY A 460 14.36 14.99 -43.04
C GLY A 460 13.17 14.03 -43.06
N GLU A 461 12.55 13.83 -44.22
CA GLU A 461 11.44 12.89 -44.41
C GLU A 461 11.93 11.44 -44.27
N LEU A 462 13.09 11.14 -44.84
CA LEU A 462 13.73 9.83 -44.69
C LEU A 462 14.05 9.52 -43.22
N LEU A 463 14.72 10.43 -42.52
CA LEU A 463 15.04 10.27 -41.09
C LEU A 463 13.77 10.18 -40.25
N GLY A 464 12.76 11.01 -40.55
CA GLY A 464 11.45 10.93 -39.90
C GLY A 464 10.78 9.58 -40.08
N THR A 465 10.93 8.95 -41.25
CA THR A 465 10.41 7.60 -41.50
C THR A 465 11.22 6.55 -40.74
N LEU A 466 12.56 6.58 -40.86
CA LEU A 466 13.45 5.57 -40.28
C LEU A 466 13.55 5.58 -38.75
N LEU A 467 13.34 6.74 -38.12
CA LEU A 467 13.45 6.93 -36.67
C LEU A 467 12.09 6.95 -35.96
N THR A 468 10.98 6.87 -36.69
CA THR A 468 9.64 6.71 -36.11
C THR A 468 9.10 5.33 -36.42
N SER A 469 8.02 4.94 -35.75
CA SER A 469 7.43 3.62 -35.92
C SER A 469 6.56 3.50 -37.19
N ARG A 470 6.86 4.27 -38.24
CA ARG A 470 6.05 4.37 -39.47
C ARG A 470 6.80 3.74 -40.66
N GLY A 471 6.27 2.63 -41.18
CA GLY A 471 6.91 1.93 -42.31
C GLY A 471 8.21 1.22 -41.90
N HIS A 472 9.25 1.39 -42.72
CA HIS A 472 10.54 0.72 -42.55
C HIS A 472 11.35 1.33 -41.40
N GLU A 473 11.93 0.46 -40.58
CA GLU A 473 12.75 0.82 -39.43
C GLU A 473 14.16 0.22 -39.55
N ILE A 474 15.11 0.84 -38.85
CA ILE A 474 16.46 0.31 -38.70
C ILE A 474 16.45 -0.75 -37.60
N TYR A 475 16.83 -1.97 -37.96
CA TYR A 475 17.01 -3.08 -37.04
C TYR A 475 18.47 -3.51 -36.97
N THR A 476 18.91 -3.77 -35.75
CA THR A 476 20.25 -4.29 -35.46
C THR A 476 20.13 -5.71 -34.93
N CYS A 477 20.85 -6.64 -35.53
CA CYS A 477 20.95 -8.03 -35.12
C CYS A 477 22.31 -8.30 -34.51
N PHE A 478 22.32 -8.83 -33.29
CA PHE A 478 23.55 -9.19 -32.58
C PHE A 478 23.72 -10.72 -32.59
N PHE A 479 24.93 -11.20 -32.84
CA PHE A 479 25.18 -12.64 -32.90
C PHE A 479 25.48 -13.24 -31.53
N ASP A 480 26.25 -12.55 -30.70
CA ASP A 480 26.82 -13.10 -29.47
C ASP A 480 26.91 -12.08 -28.31
N THR A 481 25.95 -11.16 -28.25
CA THR A 481 26.03 -10.02 -27.34
C THR A 481 25.04 -10.13 -26.17
N PRO A 482 25.49 -10.44 -24.93
CA PRO A 482 24.61 -10.55 -23.76
C PRO A 482 23.92 -9.22 -23.42
N GLY A 483 22.64 -9.28 -23.04
CA GLY A 483 21.85 -8.12 -22.62
C GLY A 483 21.15 -7.34 -23.76
N LEU A 484 21.63 -7.46 -25.00
CA LEU A 484 21.05 -6.83 -26.19
C LEU A 484 20.22 -7.83 -27.01
N GLY A 485 18.93 -7.54 -27.17
CA GLY A 485 18.06 -8.05 -28.25
C GLY A 485 18.10 -9.54 -28.58
N PHE A 486 17.67 -9.85 -29.80
CA PHE A 486 17.71 -11.19 -30.41
C PHE A 486 19.17 -11.61 -30.61
N GLN A 487 19.51 -12.78 -30.08
CA GLN A 487 20.83 -13.38 -30.21
C GLN A 487 20.80 -14.48 -31.25
N ALA A 488 21.66 -14.36 -32.25
CA ALA A 488 21.78 -15.39 -33.25
C ALA A 488 22.66 -16.59 -32.82
N GLY A 489 22.82 -16.90 -31.53
CA GLY A 489 23.31 -18.20 -31.02
C GLY A 489 24.76 -18.63 -31.33
N ARG A 490 25.31 -18.29 -32.52
CA ARG A 490 26.71 -18.44 -32.93
C ARG A 490 27.07 -17.31 -33.91
N PRO A 491 28.30 -16.76 -33.86
CA PRO A 491 28.82 -15.91 -34.93
C PRO A 491 28.76 -16.69 -36.25
N GLN A 492 28.16 -16.09 -37.28
CA GLN A 492 28.17 -16.69 -38.62
C GLN A 492 29.55 -16.46 -39.25
N GLN A 493 30.07 -17.46 -39.98
CA GLN A 493 31.18 -17.22 -40.92
C GLN A 493 30.60 -16.52 -42.14
N LEU A 494 30.91 -15.23 -42.27
CA LEU A 494 30.30 -14.33 -43.23
C LEU A 494 31.23 -14.05 -44.43
N GLY A 495 32.46 -14.51 -44.36
CA GLY A 495 33.49 -14.36 -45.38
C GLY A 495 34.26 -13.06 -45.22
N GLY A 496 35.47 -13.04 -45.79
CA GLY A 496 36.43 -11.96 -45.60
C GLY A 496 36.21 -10.71 -46.46
N ASN A 497 35.19 -10.64 -47.32
CA ASN A 497 35.00 -9.50 -48.22
C ASN A 497 33.64 -8.84 -48.01
N ALA A 498 33.65 -7.55 -47.69
CA ALA A 498 32.44 -6.78 -47.37
C ALA A 498 31.42 -6.73 -48.53
N GLU A 499 31.89 -6.67 -49.78
CA GLU A 499 31.01 -6.57 -50.94
C GLU A 499 30.31 -7.90 -51.24
N ALA A 500 31.07 -9.00 -51.20
CA ALA A 500 30.52 -10.34 -51.35
C ALA A 500 29.51 -10.64 -50.23
N LEU A 501 29.84 -10.24 -49.00
CA LEU A 501 28.95 -10.34 -47.85
C LEU A 501 27.67 -9.52 -48.05
N MET A 502 27.75 -8.23 -48.39
CA MET A 502 26.57 -7.40 -48.62
C MET A 502 25.68 -7.93 -49.76
N ARG A 503 26.28 -8.49 -50.83
CA ARG A 503 25.53 -9.17 -51.89
C ARG A 503 24.79 -10.41 -51.37
N ARG A 504 25.44 -11.25 -50.58
CA ARG A 504 24.82 -12.42 -49.96
C ARG A 504 23.67 -12.01 -49.02
N LEU A 505 23.92 -11.01 -48.19
CA LEU A 505 22.93 -10.42 -47.30
C LEU A 505 21.71 -9.89 -48.05
N ALA A 506 21.92 -9.27 -49.22
CA ALA A 506 20.84 -8.75 -50.05
C ALA A 506 19.99 -9.87 -50.68
N HIS A 507 20.62 -10.95 -51.16
CA HIS A 507 19.92 -12.13 -51.67
C HIS A 507 19.08 -12.79 -50.57
N ALA A 508 19.66 -13.00 -49.39
CA ALA A 508 18.94 -13.54 -48.25
C ALA A 508 17.80 -12.60 -47.80
N GLY A 509 18.01 -11.29 -47.85
CA GLY A 509 17.01 -10.28 -47.48
C GLY A 509 15.82 -10.25 -48.42
N ALA A 510 16.06 -10.45 -49.72
CA ALA A 510 15.02 -10.63 -50.72
C ALA A 510 14.25 -11.95 -50.52
N ALA A 511 14.95 -13.05 -50.24
CA ALA A 511 14.36 -14.36 -50.02
C ALA A 511 13.53 -14.44 -48.71
N ALA A 512 13.93 -13.70 -47.68
CA ALA A 512 13.24 -13.66 -46.38
C ALA A 512 12.05 -12.68 -46.32
N GLY A 513 11.83 -11.90 -47.37
CA GLY A 513 10.74 -10.94 -47.48
C GLY A 513 9.37 -11.59 -47.29
N ASN A 514 8.42 -10.82 -46.76
CA ASN A 514 7.01 -11.24 -46.67
C ASN A 514 6.13 -10.36 -47.56
N ARG A 515 4.80 -10.47 -47.39
CA ARG A 515 3.82 -9.63 -48.10
C ARG A 515 4.01 -8.11 -47.91
N ARG A 516 4.79 -7.67 -46.91
CA ARG A 516 5.04 -6.26 -46.60
C ARG A 516 6.35 -5.73 -47.21
N GLY A 517 7.30 -6.61 -47.55
CA GLY A 517 8.52 -6.22 -48.27
C GLY A 517 9.75 -7.05 -47.93
N PRO A 518 10.84 -6.89 -48.70
CA PRO A 518 12.13 -7.50 -48.42
C PRO A 518 12.85 -6.82 -47.25
N VAL A 519 13.84 -7.51 -46.67
CA VAL A 519 14.79 -6.88 -45.74
C VAL A 519 15.93 -6.29 -46.55
N ILE A 520 16.24 -5.01 -46.34
CA ILE A 520 17.32 -4.31 -47.04
C ILE A 520 18.54 -4.22 -46.12
N PRO A 521 19.63 -4.94 -46.39
CA PRO A 521 20.85 -4.80 -45.59
C PRO A 521 21.47 -3.42 -45.84
N ILE A 522 21.83 -2.73 -44.77
CA ILE A 522 22.44 -1.39 -44.84
C ILE A 522 23.80 -1.30 -44.15
N GLY A 523 24.19 -2.31 -43.37
CA GLY A 523 25.49 -2.29 -42.73
C GLY A 523 25.81 -3.49 -41.85
N LEU A 524 26.98 -3.40 -41.23
CA LEU A 524 27.60 -4.44 -40.40
C LEU A 524 27.97 -3.86 -39.04
N LEU A 525 27.95 -4.71 -38.01
CA LEU A 525 28.51 -4.38 -36.71
C LEU A 525 29.86 -5.07 -36.56
N LEU A 526 30.91 -4.27 -36.34
CA LEU A 526 32.27 -4.74 -36.19
C LEU A 526 32.75 -4.56 -34.75
N ASP A 527 33.61 -5.46 -34.29
CA ASP A 527 34.28 -5.36 -32.99
C ASP A 527 35.37 -4.28 -33.04
N ARG A 528 35.39 -3.37 -32.06
CA ARG A 528 36.40 -2.32 -31.98
C ARG A 528 37.59 -2.83 -31.16
N ALA A 529 38.72 -3.08 -31.82
CA ALA A 529 39.93 -3.52 -31.14
C ALA A 529 40.42 -2.47 -30.12
N GLY A 530 40.46 -2.83 -28.82
CA GLY A 530 41.21 -2.11 -27.79
C GLY A 530 40.42 -1.34 -26.72
N ASP A 531 39.10 -1.31 -26.75
CA ASP A 531 38.29 -0.67 -25.69
C ASP A 531 37.60 -1.74 -24.83
N PRO A 532 37.89 -1.88 -23.52
CA PRO A 532 37.36 -2.95 -22.66
C PRO A 532 35.85 -2.85 -22.35
N GLY A 533 35.08 -2.12 -23.15
CA GLY A 533 33.64 -2.01 -23.05
C GLY A 533 32.93 -2.17 -24.40
N ASP A 534 32.60 -3.40 -24.78
CA ASP A 534 31.40 -3.77 -25.58
C ASP A 534 31.05 -2.82 -26.76
N GLY A 535 32.07 -2.26 -27.41
CA GLY A 535 31.98 -1.14 -28.34
C GLY A 535 31.95 -1.65 -29.77
N PHE A 536 30.79 -1.57 -30.41
CA PHE A 536 30.66 -1.89 -31.82
C PHE A 536 30.98 -0.67 -32.68
N GLU A 537 31.72 -0.88 -33.75
CA GLU A 537 31.74 0.03 -34.88
C GLU A 537 30.62 -0.34 -35.84
N VAL A 538 29.74 0.61 -36.13
CA VAL A 538 28.67 0.42 -37.11
C VAL A 538 29.18 0.89 -38.46
N LEU A 539 29.42 -0.05 -39.37
CA LEU A 539 29.82 0.25 -40.74
C LEU A 539 28.59 0.23 -41.65
N LEU A 540 28.06 1.40 -41.97
CA LEU A 540 26.95 1.55 -42.91
C LEU A 540 27.49 1.67 -44.34
N ASN A 541 26.87 0.94 -45.27
CA ASN A 541 27.24 0.90 -46.68
C ASN A 541 28.76 0.70 -46.90
N PRO A 542 29.31 -0.46 -46.51
CA PRO A 542 30.75 -0.69 -46.56
C PRO A 542 31.30 -0.49 -47.98
N PRO A 543 32.50 0.13 -48.13
CA PRO A 543 33.09 0.35 -49.44
C PRO A 543 33.46 -0.96 -50.13
N ALA A 544 33.38 -0.97 -51.46
CA ALA A 544 33.79 -2.11 -52.28
C ALA A 544 35.27 -2.47 -52.04
N GLY A 545 35.58 -3.75 -51.94
CA GLY A 545 36.94 -4.26 -51.71
C GLY A 545 37.47 -4.14 -50.28
N LEU A 546 36.64 -3.76 -49.30
CA LEU A 546 37.04 -3.82 -47.89
C LEU A 546 37.16 -5.28 -47.44
N GLU A 547 38.37 -5.67 -47.06
CA GLU A 547 38.63 -6.94 -46.39
C GLU A 547 38.18 -6.86 -44.93
N LEU A 548 37.33 -7.80 -44.54
CA LEU A 548 36.79 -8.00 -43.21
C LEU A 548 37.43 -9.25 -42.62
N ASP A 549 37.73 -9.20 -41.32
CA ASP A 549 38.02 -10.41 -40.57
C ASP A 549 36.69 -10.94 -40.01
N ASP A 550 36.35 -12.20 -40.30
CA ASP A 550 35.12 -12.84 -39.81
C ASP A 550 35.03 -12.79 -38.28
N ALA A 551 36.16 -12.82 -37.58
CA ALA A 551 36.21 -12.70 -36.12
C ALA A 551 35.75 -11.31 -35.61
N ARG A 552 35.69 -10.30 -36.49
CA ARG A 552 35.26 -8.94 -36.13
C ARG A 552 33.77 -8.70 -36.36
N VAL A 553 33.07 -9.50 -37.18
CA VAL A 553 31.64 -9.23 -37.46
C VAL A 553 30.76 -9.77 -36.33
N ARG A 554 30.24 -8.87 -35.50
CA ARG A 554 29.43 -9.19 -34.31
C ARG A 554 27.92 -9.07 -34.56
N GLY A 555 27.53 -8.57 -35.73
CA GLY A 555 26.13 -8.35 -36.06
C GLY A 555 25.88 -7.69 -37.41
N LEU A 556 24.60 -7.50 -37.71
CA LEU A 556 24.09 -6.98 -38.98
C LEU A 556 23.13 -5.82 -38.75
N VAL A 557 23.04 -4.91 -39.72
CA VAL A 557 22.08 -3.80 -39.72
C VAL A 557 21.24 -3.87 -41.00
N GLY A 558 19.92 -3.87 -40.85
CA GLY A 558 18.98 -3.94 -41.96
C GLY A 558 17.74 -3.08 -41.76
N LEU A 559 17.10 -2.71 -42.87
CA LEU A 559 15.81 -2.05 -42.90
C LEU A 559 14.70 -3.06 -43.14
N ALA A 560 13.63 -2.97 -42.35
CA ALA A 560 12.43 -3.78 -42.53
C ALA A 560 11.21 -3.09 -41.91
N ASP A 561 10.00 -3.48 -42.31
CA ASP A 561 8.76 -2.96 -41.69
C ASP A 561 8.52 -3.50 -40.27
N GLU A 562 9.06 -4.68 -39.97
CA GLU A 562 8.86 -5.36 -38.70
C GLU A 562 10.03 -6.28 -38.35
N PHE A 563 10.23 -6.50 -37.05
CA PHE A 563 11.32 -7.33 -36.55
C PHE A 563 11.22 -8.80 -36.98
N GLY A 564 10.01 -9.30 -37.23
CA GLY A 564 9.78 -10.68 -37.71
C GLY A 564 10.47 -10.97 -39.05
N ALA A 565 10.50 -10.01 -39.97
CA ALA A 565 11.19 -10.14 -41.25
C ALA A 565 12.72 -10.25 -41.06
N VAL A 566 13.27 -9.46 -40.15
CA VAL A 566 14.70 -9.48 -39.81
C VAL A 566 15.11 -10.82 -39.19
N ARG A 567 14.26 -11.38 -38.31
CA ARG A 567 14.52 -12.72 -37.75
C ARG A 567 14.53 -13.81 -38.82
N ARG A 568 13.56 -13.78 -39.75
CA ARG A 568 13.54 -14.71 -40.90
C ARG A 568 14.78 -14.55 -41.77
N TRP A 569 15.23 -13.31 -41.99
CA TRP A 569 16.44 -13.01 -42.75
C TRP A 569 17.68 -13.64 -42.13
N VAL A 570 17.85 -13.53 -40.80
CA VAL A 570 18.93 -14.22 -40.09
C VAL A 570 18.79 -15.74 -40.15
N ASP A 571 17.56 -16.27 -40.08
CA ASP A 571 17.31 -17.72 -40.19
C ASP A 571 17.62 -18.26 -41.60
N VAL A 572 17.33 -17.51 -42.67
CA VAL A 572 17.71 -17.86 -44.06
C VAL A 572 19.23 -17.89 -44.20
N LEU A 573 19.93 -16.89 -43.67
CA LEU A 573 21.41 -16.86 -43.67
C LEU A 573 22.03 -18.08 -42.96
N ARG A 574 21.34 -18.66 -41.98
CA ARG A 574 21.79 -19.90 -41.31
C ARG A 574 21.57 -21.16 -42.13
N GLY A 575 20.53 -21.19 -42.97
CA GLY A 575 20.19 -22.36 -43.78
C GLY A 575 21.04 -22.51 -45.05
N GLU A 576 21.76 -21.45 -45.43
CA GLU A 576 22.68 -21.43 -46.59
C GLU A 576 24.12 -21.84 -46.24
N VAL A 577 24.43 -22.10 -44.96
CA VAL A 577 25.73 -22.63 -44.47
C VAL A 577 25.55 -24.10 -44.15
#